data_AF-A0A354BK83-F1
#
_entry.id   AF-A0A354BK83-F1
#
_cell.length_a   1.000
_cell.length_b   1.000
_cell.length_c   1.000
_cell.angle_alpha   90.00
_cell.angle_beta   90.00
_cell.angle_gamma   90.00
#
_symmetry.space_group_name_H-M   'P 1'
#
loop_
_entity.id
_entity.type
_entity.pdbx_description
1 polymer ?
#
loop_
_entity_poly.entity_id
_entity_poly.type
_entity_poly.pdbx_seq_one_letter_code
_entity_poly.pdbx_strand_id
1 'polypeptide(L)'
;TILAILIALQFNTNLDAVQYERGMKVYAVLMAVLVSGFALYDYVPGRRLGGGKEILNPASFALVTMSVFITAMAVRRALIRIPILITMGIVIYLTGARASALAAMFGLAITLFLRRRSAGTSGYLLLVGCFVIGVTLAAWYSEAVMRGATDFFAVQDRHRGLDSGGSGRLETWKATWNLFLAHPIFGVGFRAHEVVLKVASSAHNGYLALLAEIGVIGFGAVLFVALSGLW
;
A
#
# COMPACT_ATOMS: atom_id res chain seq x y z
N THR A 1 2.25 5.03 18.78
CA THR A 1 1.59 3.87 18.13
C THR A 1 0.60 3.19 19.07
N ILE A 2 0.98 2.76 20.28
CA ILE A 2 0.04 2.17 21.25
C ILE A 2 -1.06 3.15 21.70
N LEU A 3 -0.70 4.40 22.03
CA LEU A 3 -1.68 5.44 22.39
C LEU A 3 -2.69 5.73 21.27
N ALA A 4 -2.24 5.74 20.01
CA ALA A 4 -3.12 5.93 18.86
C ALA A 4 -4.07 4.74 18.66
N ILE A 5 -3.60 3.52 18.91
CA ILE A 5 -4.42 2.30 18.90
C ILE A 5 -5.45 2.35 20.03
N LEU A 6 -5.07 2.75 21.24
CA LEU A 6 -5.97 2.89 22.38
C LEU A 6 -7.03 3.97 22.14
N ILE A 7 -6.64 5.14 21.62
CA ILE A 7 -7.58 6.20 21.24
C ILE A 7 -8.53 5.72 20.14
N ALA A 8 -8.02 5.02 19.12
CA ALA A 8 -8.84 4.46 18.05
C ALA A 8 -9.81 3.40 18.57
N LEU A 9 -9.38 2.52 19.48
CA LEU A 9 -10.22 1.51 20.11
C LEU A 9 -11.29 2.14 20.99
N GLN A 10 -10.93 3.12 21.83
CA GLN A 10 -11.86 3.82 22.70
C GLN A 10 -12.89 4.64 21.91
N PHE A 11 -12.48 5.24 20.78
CA PHE A 11 -13.43 5.85 19.85
C PHE A 11 -14.34 4.80 19.20
N ASN A 12 -13.78 3.67 18.76
CA ASN A 12 -14.53 2.62 18.08
C ASN A 12 -15.56 1.94 19.00
N THR A 13 -15.27 1.76 20.29
CA THR A 13 -16.19 1.11 21.24
C THR A 13 -17.37 1.99 21.63
N ASN A 14 -17.27 3.31 21.43
CA ASN A 14 -18.31 4.28 21.85
C ASN A 14 -19.16 4.81 20.69
N LEU A 15 -18.85 4.43 19.45
CA LEU A 15 -19.59 4.89 18.28
C LEU A 15 -20.69 3.90 17.88
N ASP A 16 -21.91 4.41 17.76
CA ASP A 16 -23.00 3.64 17.16
C ASP A 16 -22.71 3.35 15.67
N ALA A 17 -23.25 2.24 15.16
CA ALA A 17 -23.08 1.85 13.75
C ALA A 17 -23.47 2.96 12.75
N VAL A 18 -24.48 3.78 13.10
CA VAL A 18 -24.92 4.93 12.30
C VAL A 18 -23.85 6.04 12.28
N GLN A 19 -23.22 6.30 13.42
CA GLN A 19 -22.15 7.30 13.53
C GLN A 19 -20.90 6.83 12.78
N TYR A 20 -20.57 5.54 12.85
CA TYR A 20 -19.48 4.93 12.08
C TYR A 20 -19.73 5.03 10.56
N GLU A 21 -20.96 4.71 10.11
CA GLU A 21 -21.35 4.87 8.70
C GLU A 21 -21.23 6.32 8.24
N ARG A 22 -21.64 7.29 9.06
CA ARG A 22 -21.50 8.73 8.76
C ARG A 22 -20.02 9.15 8.70
N GLY A 23 -19.22 8.72 9.67
CA GLY A 23 -17.78 9.00 9.72
C GLY A 23 -17.04 8.50 8.49
N MET A 24 -17.28 7.25 8.08
CA MET A 24 -16.68 6.70 6.85
C MET A 24 -17.08 7.47 5.58
N LYS A 25 -18.35 7.92 5.48
CA LYS A 25 -18.80 8.71 4.33
C LYS A 25 -18.12 10.08 4.28
N VAL A 26 -18.06 10.77 5.42
CA VAL A 26 -17.40 12.08 5.52
C VAL A 26 -15.91 11.94 5.20
N TYR A 27 -15.24 10.95 5.80
CA TYR A 27 -13.86 10.61 5.51
C TYR A 27 -13.64 10.35 4.01
N ALA A 28 -14.43 9.47 3.40
CA ALA A 28 -14.28 9.11 2.00
C ALA A 28 -14.41 10.32 1.07
N VAL A 29 -15.36 11.21 1.31
CA VAL A 29 -15.57 12.41 0.48
C VAL A 29 -14.44 13.43 0.69
N LEU A 30 -14.15 13.81 1.94
CA LEU A 30 -13.13 14.81 2.24
C LEU A 30 -11.75 14.34 1.76
N MET A 31 -11.39 13.09 2.05
CA MET A 31 -10.10 12.55 1.64
C MET A 31 -10.03 12.31 0.14
N ALA A 32 -11.13 11.96 -0.54
CA ALA A 32 -11.12 11.88 -2.01
C ALA A 32 -10.79 13.24 -2.64
N VAL A 33 -11.34 14.34 -2.11
CA VAL A 33 -11.02 15.70 -2.57
C VAL A 33 -9.54 16.02 -2.32
N LEU A 34 -9.06 15.76 -1.09
CA LEU A 34 -7.66 16.03 -0.71
C LEU A 34 -6.67 15.23 -1.57
N VAL A 35 -6.88 13.92 -1.68
CA VAL A 35 -6.05 13.01 -2.49
C VAL A 35 -6.07 13.40 -3.95
N SER A 36 -7.23 13.79 -4.50
CA SER A 36 -7.32 14.25 -5.88
C SER A 36 -6.57 15.57 -6.10
N GLY A 37 -6.71 16.53 -5.18
CA GLY A 37 -5.97 17.79 -5.23
C GLY A 37 -4.45 17.58 -5.17
N PHE A 38 -3.99 16.68 -4.28
CA PHE A 38 -2.58 16.31 -4.21
C PHE A 38 -2.11 15.59 -5.48
N ALA A 39 -2.89 14.63 -5.99
CA ALA A 39 -2.56 13.90 -7.20
C ALA A 39 -2.40 14.85 -8.39
N LEU A 40 -3.28 15.84 -8.55
CA LEU A 40 -3.16 16.86 -9.58
C LEU A 40 -1.90 17.73 -9.40
N TYR A 41 -1.53 18.04 -8.17
CA TYR A 41 -0.35 18.85 -7.87
C TYR A 41 0.98 18.11 -8.11
N ASP A 42 1.06 16.83 -7.76
CA ASP A 42 2.28 16.01 -7.87
C ASP A 42 2.41 15.30 -9.23
N TYR A 43 1.36 15.25 -10.04
CA TYR A 43 1.39 14.58 -11.33
C TYR A 43 2.42 15.21 -12.27
N VAL A 44 3.42 14.42 -12.65
CA VAL A 44 4.42 14.76 -13.67
C VAL A 44 4.40 13.64 -14.72
N PRO A 45 4.10 13.95 -16.00
CA PRO A 45 4.09 12.94 -17.06
C PRO A 45 5.40 12.15 -17.11
N GLY A 46 5.31 10.82 -17.20
CA GLY A 46 6.46 9.93 -17.23
C GLY A 46 7.09 9.61 -15.87
N ARG A 47 6.61 10.22 -14.76
CA ARG A 47 7.00 9.86 -13.39
C ARG A 47 5.83 9.24 -12.63
N ARG A 48 6.16 8.41 -11.64
CA ARG A 48 5.18 7.80 -10.74
C ARG A 48 4.62 8.84 -9.78
N LEU A 49 3.32 8.76 -9.52
CA LEU A 49 2.64 9.63 -8.57
C LEU A 49 3.17 9.39 -7.14
N GLY A 50 3.41 10.46 -6.40
CA GLY A 50 4.16 10.51 -5.13
C GLY A 50 5.62 10.91 -5.34
N GLY A 51 6.25 10.49 -6.43
CA GLY A 51 7.66 10.78 -6.74
C GLY A 51 7.87 11.90 -7.74
N GLY A 52 6.81 12.61 -8.15
CA GLY A 52 6.91 13.67 -9.16
C GLY A 52 7.76 14.83 -8.67
N LYS A 53 7.41 15.36 -7.49
CA LYS A 53 8.11 16.45 -6.79
C LYS A 53 8.94 15.98 -5.58
N GLU A 54 9.09 14.67 -5.40
CA GLU A 54 9.83 14.03 -4.29
C GLU A 54 9.33 14.41 -2.88
N ILE A 55 8.09 14.89 -2.76
CA ILE A 55 7.52 15.35 -1.48
C ILE A 55 7.09 14.17 -0.61
N LEU A 56 6.59 13.08 -1.23
CA LEU A 56 5.95 11.98 -0.50
C LEU A 56 6.39 10.63 -1.04
N ASN A 57 6.44 9.63 -0.17
CA ASN A 57 6.67 8.27 -0.63
C ASN A 57 5.43 7.75 -1.39
N PRO A 58 5.56 7.30 -2.66
CA PRO A 58 4.45 6.75 -3.44
C PRO A 58 3.66 5.66 -2.72
N ALA A 59 4.32 4.81 -1.93
CA ALA A 59 3.67 3.73 -1.20
C ALA A 59 2.79 4.26 -0.06
N SER A 60 3.25 5.26 0.69
CA SER A 60 2.48 5.91 1.75
C SER A 60 1.27 6.64 1.19
N PHE A 61 1.45 7.35 0.07
CA PHE A 61 0.35 8.01 -0.61
C PHE A 61 -0.70 7.00 -1.11
N ALA A 62 -0.26 5.91 -1.73
CA ALA A 62 -1.15 4.85 -2.20
C ALA A 62 -1.91 4.15 -1.06
N LEU A 63 -1.31 4.01 0.14
CA LEU A 63 -1.97 3.47 1.31
C LEU A 63 -3.15 4.36 1.75
N VAL A 64 -2.94 5.68 1.78
CA VAL A 64 -4.01 6.63 2.09
C VAL A 64 -5.11 6.53 1.04
N THR A 65 -4.77 6.55 -0.24
CA THR A 65 -5.74 6.39 -1.34
C THR A 65 -6.54 5.08 -1.25
N MET A 66 -5.88 3.97 -0.89
CA MET A 66 -6.54 2.68 -0.67
C MET A 66 -7.56 2.74 0.47
N SER A 67 -7.25 3.44 1.57
CA SER A 67 -8.21 3.61 2.66
C SER A 67 -9.47 4.37 2.23
N VAL A 68 -9.31 5.38 1.36
CA VAL A 68 -10.42 6.14 0.76
C VAL A 68 -11.24 5.25 -0.18
N PHE A 69 -10.57 4.45 -1.00
CA PHE A 69 -11.22 3.52 -1.92
C PHE A 69 -12.12 2.52 -1.18
N ILE A 70 -11.65 1.93 -0.09
CA ILE A 70 -12.42 0.97 0.71
C ILE A 70 -13.57 1.67 1.44
N THR A 71 -13.30 2.80 2.10
CA THR A 71 -14.33 3.55 2.85
C THR A 71 -15.43 4.14 1.95
N ALA A 72 -15.13 4.43 0.68
CA ALA A 72 -16.13 4.84 -0.30
C ALA A 72 -17.23 3.79 -0.51
N MET A 73 -17.00 2.51 -0.18
CA MET A 73 -18.05 1.48 -0.18
C MET A 73 -19.19 1.79 0.80
N ALA A 74 -18.94 2.54 1.87
CA ALA A 74 -19.97 2.98 2.82
C ALA A 74 -20.98 3.95 2.18
N VAL A 75 -20.62 4.61 1.07
CA VAL A 75 -21.51 5.49 0.33
C VAL A 75 -22.53 4.66 -0.46
N ARG A 76 -23.81 4.78 -0.07
CA ARG A 76 -24.90 4.02 -0.72
C ARG A 76 -25.26 4.55 -2.11
N ARG A 77 -25.13 5.86 -2.35
CA ARG A 77 -25.49 6.49 -3.63
C ARG A 77 -24.43 6.20 -4.69
N ALA A 78 -24.81 5.43 -5.73
CA ALA A 78 -23.92 5.06 -6.82
C ALA A 78 -23.31 6.27 -7.56
N LEU A 79 -24.08 7.35 -7.71
CA LEU A 79 -23.63 8.60 -8.34
C LEU A 79 -22.43 9.25 -7.64
N ILE A 80 -22.27 9.05 -6.33
CA ILE A 80 -21.13 9.59 -5.57
C ILE A 80 -20.04 8.52 -5.46
N ARG A 81 -20.45 7.27 -5.20
CA ARG A 81 -19.52 6.15 -5.00
C ARG A 81 -18.69 5.85 -6.24
N ILE A 82 -19.32 5.72 -7.42
CA ILE A 82 -18.63 5.28 -8.64
C ILE A 82 -17.52 6.26 -9.05
N PRO A 83 -17.74 7.59 -9.10
CA PRO A 83 -16.68 8.55 -9.40
C PRO A 83 -15.52 8.45 -8.42
N ILE A 84 -15.77 8.37 -7.10
CA ILE A 84 -14.71 8.26 -6.10
C ILE A 84 -13.87 7.00 -6.35
N LEU A 85 -14.50 5.85 -6.60
CA LEU A 85 -13.76 4.61 -6.87
C LEU A 85 -12.92 4.68 -8.14
N ILE A 86 -13.47 5.26 -9.21
CA ILE A 86 -12.73 5.42 -10.47
C ILE A 86 -11.53 6.33 -10.23
N THR A 87 -11.73 7.51 -9.62
CA THR A 87 -10.64 8.46 -9.35
C THR A 87 -9.58 7.86 -8.44
N MET A 88 -9.97 7.25 -7.32
CA MET A 88 -9.01 6.62 -6.39
C MET A 88 -8.31 5.41 -7.04
N GLY A 89 -9.01 4.65 -7.88
CA GLY A 89 -8.41 3.54 -8.65
C GLY A 89 -7.35 4.01 -9.64
N ILE A 90 -7.62 5.11 -10.36
CA ILE A 90 -6.62 5.76 -11.24
C ILE A 90 -5.43 6.24 -10.41
N VAL A 91 -5.65 6.90 -9.27
CA VAL A 91 -4.57 7.35 -8.40
C VAL A 91 -3.71 6.18 -7.91
N ILE A 92 -4.31 5.07 -7.45
CA ILE A 92 -3.58 3.86 -7.05
C ILE A 92 -2.76 3.32 -8.23
N TYR A 93 -3.33 3.26 -9.43
CA TYR A 93 -2.61 2.83 -10.62
C TYR A 93 -1.39 3.72 -10.91
N LEU A 94 -1.56 5.05 -10.90
CA LEU A 94 -0.49 6.01 -11.17
C LEU A 94 0.63 6.02 -10.11
N THR A 95 0.34 5.64 -8.86
CA THR A 95 1.39 5.46 -7.84
C THR A 95 2.30 4.26 -8.12
N GLY A 96 1.81 3.27 -8.87
CA GLY A 96 2.52 2.02 -9.12
C GLY A 96 2.76 1.17 -7.86
N ALA A 97 2.02 1.43 -6.77
CA ALA A 97 2.16 0.72 -5.50
C ALA A 97 1.34 -0.59 -5.52
N ARG A 98 2.01 -1.68 -5.90
CA ARG A 98 1.40 -3.02 -6.07
C ARG A 98 0.71 -3.54 -4.81
N ALA A 99 1.31 -3.34 -3.63
CA ALA A 99 0.72 -3.77 -2.36
C ALA A 99 -0.63 -3.09 -2.10
N SER A 100 -0.73 -1.79 -2.36
CA SER A 100 -1.95 -1.00 -2.17
C SER A 100 -3.03 -1.36 -3.19
N ALA A 101 -2.64 -1.67 -4.43
CA ALA A 101 -3.54 -2.18 -5.46
C ALA A 101 -4.12 -3.55 -5.08
N LEU A 102 -3.27 -4.49 -4.66
CA LEU A 102 -3.70 -5.81 -4.17
C LEU A 102 -4.62 -5.68 -2.95
N ALA A 103 -4.26 -4.82 -1.99
CA ALA A 103 -5.07 -4.62 -0.80
C ALA A 103 -6.43 -3.98 -1.13
N ALA A 104 -6.50 -3.05 -2.09
CA ALA A 104 -7.76 -2.52 -2.59
C ALA A 104 -8.61 -3.60 -3.29
N MET A 105 -7.99 -4.47 -4.10
CA MET A 105 -8.67 -5.61 -4.73
C MET A 105 -9.24 -6.59 -3.70
N PHE A 106 -8.44 -7.01 -2.72
CA PHE A 106 -8.90 -7.89 -1.65
C PHE A 106 -9.98 -7.23 -0.79
N GLY A 107 -9.80 -5.96 -0.44
CA GLY A 107 -10.79 -5.19 0.32
C GLY A 107 -12.13 -5.10 -0.42
N LEU A 108 -12.09 -4.86 -1.73
CA LEU A 108 -13.28 -4.87 -2.58
C LEU A 108 -13.91 -6.28 -2.63
N ALA A 109 -13.12 -7.31 -2.88
CA ALA A 109 -13.60 -8.69 -2.94
C ALA A 109 -14.26 -9.14 -1.63
N ILE A 110 -13.63 -8.87 -0.48
CA ILE A 110 -14.17 -9.16 0.85
C ILE A 110 -15.47 -8.37 1.07
N THR A 111 -15.48 -7.07 0.76
CA THR A 111 -16.69 -6.24 0.95
C THR A 111 -17.86 -6.74 0.10
N LEU A 112 -17.58 -7.11 -1.15
CA LEU A 112 -18.58 -7.67 -2.04
C LEU A 112 -19.03 -9.06 -1.60
N PHE A 113 -18.12 -9.92 -1.11
CA PHE A 113 -18.44 -11.23 -0.56
C PHE A 113 -19.32 -11.12 0.70
N LEU A 114 -19.03 -10.19 1.60
CA LEU A 114 -19.85 -9.94 2.78
C LEU A 114 -21.23 -9.37 2.40
N ARG A 115 -21.29 -8.50 1.39
CA ARG A 115 -22.56 -8.01 0.84
C ARG A 115 -23.35 -9.08 0.09
N ARG A 116 -22.68 -10.07 -0.52
CA ARG A 116 -23.31 -11.22 -1.18
C ARG A 116 -24.23 -11.99 -0.23
N ARG A 117 -23.85 -12.13 1.04
CA ARG A 117 -24.68 -12.78 2.07
C ARG A 117 -25.99 -12.03 2.34
N SER A 118 -26.03 -10.72 2.05
CA SER A 118 -27.19 -9.85 2.27
C SER A 118 -27.98 -9.52 0.99
N ALA A 119 -27.40 -9.66 -0.20
CA ALA A 119 -27.95 -9.12 -1.46
C ALA A 119 -28.72 -10.14 -2.32
N GLY A 120 -28.82 -11.40 -1.90
CA GLY A 120 -29.52 -12.45 -2.65
C GLY A 120 -28.88 -12.79 -4.02
N THR A 121 -29.58 -13.59 -4.83
CA THR A 121 -29.08 -14.12 -6.12
C THR A 121 -28.85 -13.05 -7.18
N SER A 122 -29.63 -11.95 -7.16
CA SER A 122 -29.52 -10.84 -8.12
C SER A 122 -28.23 -10.03 -7.96
N GLY A 123 -27.78 -9.81 -6.72
CA GLY A 123 -26.49 -9.18 -6.44
C GLY A 123 -25.29 -10.01 -6.91
N TYR A 124 -25.43 -11.35 -6.88
CA TYR A 124 -24.39 -12.26 -7.38
C TYR A 124 -24.27 -12.21 -8.90
N LEU A 125 -25.40 -12.25 -9.62
CA LEU A 125 -25.41 -12.17 -11.09
C LEU A 125 -24.79 -10.86 -11.60
N LEU A 126 -25.06 -9.74 -10.92
CA LEU A 126 -24.47 -8.45 -11.29
C LEU A 126 -22.95 -8.43 -11.08
N LEU A 127 -22.46 -9.04 -9.99
CA LEU A 127 -21.03 -9.12 -9.70
C LEU A 127 -20.30 -10.01 -10.69
N VAL A 128 -20.85 -11.19 -10.99
CA VAL A 128 -20.33 -12.09 -12.03
C VAL A 128 -20.37 -11.41 -13.40
N GLY A 129 -21.46 -10.68 -13.72
CA GLY A 129 -21.57 -9.90 -14.95
C GLY A 129 -20.46 -8.84 -15.06
N CYS A 130 -20.22 -8.04 -14.01
CA CYS A 130 -19.13 -7.08 -13.99
C CYS A 130 -17.75 -7.75 -14.13
N PHE A 131 -17.54 -8.91 -13.51
CA PHE A 131 -16.28 -9.66 -13.64
C PHE A 131 -16.07 -10.17 -15.07
N VAL A 132 -17.10 -10.78 -15.67
CA VAL A 132 -17.06 -11.27 -17.05
C VAL A 132 -16.82 -10.12 -18.02
N ILE A 133 -17.56 -9.01 -17.90
CA ILE A 133 -17.34 -7.80 -18.71
C ILE A 133 -15.91 -7.29 -18.54
N GLY A 134 -15.39 -7.25 -17.30
CA GLY A 134 -14.02 -6.84 -17.03
C GLY A 134 -12.98 -7.74 -17.72
N VAL A 135 -13.17 -9.07 -17.66
CA VAL A 135 -12.29 -10.05 -18.33
C VAL A 135 -12.40 -9.94 -19.86
N THR A 136 -13.61 -9.77 -20.40
CA THR A 136 -13.83 -9.62 -21.84
C THR A 136 -13.21 -8.34 -22.37
N LEU A 137 -13.37 -7.21 -21.67
CA LEU A 137 -12.72 -5.95 -22.01
C LEU A 137 -11.19 -6.09 -21.89
N ALA A 138 -10.69 -6.77 -20.87
CA ALA A 138 -9.26 -7.01 -20.72
C ALA A 138 -8.68 -7.88 -21.86
N ALA A 139 -9.44 -8.89 -22.31
CA ALA A 139 -9.07 -9.74 -23.45
C ALA A 139 -9.15 -8.98 -24.78
N TRP A 140 -10.12 -8.09 -24.95
CA TRP A 140 -10.28 -7.26 -26.15
C TRP A 140 -9.16 -6.23 -26.29
N TYR A 141 -8.74 -5.62 -25.19
CA TYR A 141 -7.63 -4.67 -25.14
C TYR A 141 -6.32 -5.36 -24.72
N SER A 142 -6.13 -6.63 -25.08
CA SER A 142 -5.02 -7.47 -24.61
C SER A 142 -3.65 -6.81 -24.76
N GLU A 143 -3.37 -6.13 -25.87
CA GLU A 143 -2.08 -5.46 -26.06
C GLU A 143 -1.89 -4.23 -25.16
N ALA A 144 -2.94 -3.45 -24.91
CA ALA A 144 -2.87 -2.29 -24.03
C ALA A 144 -2.82 -2.72 -22.55
N VAL A 145 -3.54 -3.79 -22.22
CA VAL A 145 -3.53 -4.42 -20.90
C VAL A 145 -2.20 -5.09 -20.64
N MET A 146 -1.64 -5.80 -21.61
CA MET A 146 -0.32 -6.42 -21.48
C MET A 146 0.77 -5.37 -21.40
N ARG A 147 0.74 -4.29 -22.20
CA ARG A 147 1.69 -3.18 -22.05
C ARG A 147 1.56 -2.51 -20.68
N GLY A 148 0.35 -2.12 -20.29
CA GLY A 148 0.08 -1.53 -18.98
C GLY A 148 0.43 -2.44 -17.80
N ALA A 149 0.21 -3.76 -17.93
CA ALA A 149 0.63 -4.74 -16.94
C ALA A 149 2.15 -4.90 -16.93
N THR A 150 2.82 -4.96 -18.07
CA THR A 150 4.28 -5.09 -18.16
C THR A 150 4.97 -3.85 -17.58
N ASP A 151 4.42 -2.66 -17.81
CA ASP A 151 4.89 -1.39 -17.25
C ASP A 151 4.60 -1.29 -15.74
N PHE A 152 3.39 -1.67 -15.31
CA PHE A 152 2.99 -1.64 -13.90
C PHE A 152 3.74 -2.67 -13.04
N PHE A 153 3.89 -3.89 -13.58
CA PHE A 153 4.71 -4.95 -12.99
C PHE A 153 6.20 -4.79 -13.31
N ALA A 154 6.58 -3.80 -14.12
CA ALA A 154 7.95 -3.47 -14.51
C ALA A 154 8.77 -4.74 -14.82
N VAL A 155 8.17 -5.73 -15.48
CA VAL A 155 8.68 -7.12 -15.54
C VAL A 155 10.08 -7.17 -16.16
N GLN A 156 10.38 -6.24 -17.07
CA GLN A 156 11.64 -6.13 -17.81
C GLN A 156 12.58 -5.02 -17.30
N ASP A 157 12.24 -4.32 -16.20
CA ASP A 157 13.10 -3.25 -15.68
C ASP A 157 14.29 -3.86 -14.90
N ARG A 158 15.52 -3.55 -15.30
CA ARG A 158 16.75 -4.05 -14.65
C ARG A 158 16.82 -3.73 -13.15
N HIS A 159 16.15 -2.68 -12.69
CA HIS A 159 16.13 -2.26 -11.29
C HIS A 159 14.85 -2.66 -10.55
N ARG A 160 13.83 -3.23 -11.22
CA ARG A 160 12.49 -3.49 -10.62
C ARG A 160 11.75 -4.74 -11.12
N GLY A 161 12.30 -5.44 -12.10
CA GLY A 161 11.76 -6.64 -12.72
C GLY A 161 11.94 -7.88 -11.86
N LEU A 162 11.39 -8.99 -12.34
CA LEU A 162 11.43 -10.28 -11.63
C LEU A 162 12.88 -10.72 -11.36
N ASP A 163 13.79 -10.44 -12.30
CA ASP A 163 15.22 -10.73 -12.17
C ASP A 163 15.92 -9.90 -11.06
N SER A 164 15.36 -8.75 -10.69
CA SER A 164 15.87 -7.89 -9.60
C SER A 164 15.28 -8.23 -8.21
N GLY A 165 14.50 -9.31 -8.12
CA GLY A 165 13.70 -9.64 -6.93
C GLY A 165 12.41 -8.82 -6.79
N GLY A 166 11.84 -8.37 -7.91
CA GLY A 166 10.55 -7.70 -8.00
C GLY A 166 10.51 -6.23 -7.54
N SER A 167 11.63 -5.70 -7.01
CA SER A 167 11.74 -4.30 -6.56
C SER A 167 13.15 -3.70 -6.59
N GLY A 168 14.16 -4.44 -7.07
CA GLY A 168 15.58 -4.04 -6.99
C GLY A 168 16.24 -4.20 -5.63
N ARG A 169 15.46 -4.60 -4.61
CA ARG A 169 15.90 -4.62 -3.20
C ARG A 169 16.69 -5.86 -2.81
N LEU A 170 16.65 -6.91 -3.62
CA LEU A 170 17.31 -8.18 -3.30
C LEU A 170 18.83 -8.00 -3.17
N GLU A 171 19.41 -7.21 -4.07
CA GLU A 171 20.84 -6.87 -4.01
C GLU A 171 21.17 -6.05 -2.77
N THR A 172 20.33 -5.08 -2.43
CA THR A 172 20.46 -4.28 -1.20
C THR A 172 20.36 -5.16 0.05
N TRP A 173 19.43 -6.12 0.10
CA TRP A 173 19.29 -7.06 1.21
C TRP A 173 20.48 -7.99 1.32
N LYS A 174 20.97 -8.53 0.20
CA LYS A 174 22.19 -9.35 0.18
C LYS A 174 23.39 -8.55 0.68
N ALA A 175 23.56 -7.30 0.25
CA ALA A 175 24.65 -6.45 0.70
C ALA A 175 24.51 -6.09 2.19
N THR A 176 23.31 -5.79 2.67
CA THR A 176 23.04 -5.51 4.10
C THR A 176 23.27 -6.75 4.96
N TRP A 177 22.90 -7.94 4.47
CA TRP A 177 23.16 -9.20 5.14
C TRP A 177 24.66 -9.50 5.22
N ASN A 178 25.40 -9.30 4.14
CA ASN A 178 26.85 -9.45 4.13
C ASN A 178 27.52 -8.46 5.09
N LEU A 179 26.99 -7.24 5.23
CA LEU A 179 27.46 -6.25 6.20
C LEU A 179 27.26 -6.72 7.64
N PHE A 180 26.10 -7.33 7.94
CA PHE A 180 25.87 -7.98 9.23
C PHE A 180 26.85 -9.13 9.47
N LEU A 181 27.06 -10.01 8.48
CA LEU A 181 28.01 -11.13 8.61
C LEU A 181 29.45 -10.66 8.86
N ALA A 182 29.83 -9.49 8.34
CA ALA A 182 31.14 -8.89 8.61
C ALA A 182 31.24 -8.31 10.04
N HIS A 183 30.13 -7.85 10.62
CA HIS A 183 30.09 -7.21 11.95
C HIS A 183 28.94 -7.76 12.84
N PRO A 184 28.92 -9.07 13.17
CA PRO A 184 27.71 -9.70 13.71
C PRO A 184 27.39 -9.34 15.16
N ILE A 185 28.38 -8.97 15.96
CA ILE A 185 28.24 -8.77 17.41
C ILE A 185 27.68 -7.38 17.72
N PHE A 186 28.38 -6.33 17.26
CA PHE A 186 28.06 -4.93 17.57
C PHE A 186 27.50 -4.15 16.38
N GLY A 187 27.49 -4.74 15.17
CA GLY A 187 27.09 -4.04 13.96
C GLY A 187 28.07 -2.95 13.54
N VAL A 188 27.65 -2.13 12.58
CA VAL A 188 28.45 -1.04 11.99
C VAL A 188 28.14 0.35 12.55
N GLY A 189 27.19 0.45 13.49
CA GLY A 189 26.72 1.71 14.06
C GLY A 189 25.43 2.24 13.41
N PHE A 190 24.71 3.07 14.17
CA PHE A 190 23.40 3.61 13.77
C PHE A 190 23.49 4.41 12.46
N ARG A 191 22.64 4.08 11.49
CA ARG A 191 22.59 4.65 10.13
C ARG A 191 23.86 4.47 9.29
N ALA A 192 24.88 3.78 9.79
CA ALA A 192 26.11 3.57 9.04
C ALA A 192 25.90 2.66 7.82
N HIS A 193 24.89 1.78 7.85
CA HIS A 193 24.56 0.93 6.70
C HIS A 193 24.20 1.73 5.44
N GLU A 194 23.53 2.89 5.57
CA GLU A 194 23.18 3.78 4.45
C GLU A 194 24.43 4.39 3.81
N VAL A 195 25.43 4.74 4.63
CA VAL A 195 26.69 5.36 4.21
C VAL A 195 27.64 4.33 3.59
N VAL A 196 27.75 3.15 4.21
CA VAL A 196 28.66 2.08 3.79
C VAL A 196 28.20 1.44 2.49
N LEU A 197 26.90 1.23 2.31
CA LEU A 197 26.38 0.58 1.12
C LEU A 197 26.35 1.52 -0.09
N LYS A 198 26.38 2.86 0.09
CA LYS A 198 26.24 3.87 -0.98
C LYS A 198 25.04 3.62 -1.92
N VAL A 199 24.11 2.74 -1.55
CA VAL A 199 22.92 2.43 -2.32
C VAL A 199 21.86 3.43 -1.92
N ALA A 200 21.33 4.17 -2.90
CA ALA A 200 20.36 5.25 -2.72
C ALA A 200 19.01 4.83 -2.09
N SER A 201 18.84 3.56 -1.71
CA SER A 201 17.68 3.12 -0.95
C SER A 201 18.15 2.44 0.33
N SER A 202 17.79 3.05 1.47
CA SER A 202 17.67 2.35 2.76
C SER A 202 17.10 0.95 2.52
N ALA A 203 17.58 -0.07 3.25
CA ALA A 203 17.30 -1.47 2.99
C ALA A 203 15.79 -1.82 2.92
N HIS A 204 14.88 -0.89 3.22
CA HIS A 204 13.42 -1.07 3.17
C HIS A 204 12.93 -2.29 3.96
N ASN A 205 13.81 -2.80 4.82
CA ASN A 205 13.62 -3.86 5.78
C ASN A 205 14.32 -3.38 7.05
N GLY A 206 13.54 -2.70 7.90
CA GLY A 206 14.05 -2.08 9.13
C GLY A 206 14.67 -3.10 10.07
N TYR A 207 14.21 -4.35 10.05
CA TYR A 207 14.79 -5.42 10.88
C TYR A 207 16.18 -5.79 10.41
N LEU A 208 16.37 -5.97 9.10
CA LEU A 208 17.68 -6.30 8.52
C LEU A 208 18.66 -5.14 8.67
N ALA A 209 18.20 -3.91 8.49
CA ALA A 209 18.99 -2.70 8.73
C ALA A 209 19.43 -2.61 10.20
N LEU A 210 18.48 -2.73 11.14
CA LEU A 210 18.75 -2.66 12.57
C LEU A 210 19.71 -3.78 13.00
N LEU A 211 19.51 -5.01 12.52
CA LEU A 211 20.42 -6.12 12.77
C LEU A 211 21.85 -5.82 12.27
N ALA A 212 22.02 -5.24 11.09
CA ALA A 212 23.33 -4.86 10.56
C ALA A 212 23.96 -3.66 11.33
N GLU A 213 23.14 -2.73 11.82
CA GLU A 213 23.60 -1.53 12.51
C GLU A 213 24.08 -1.79 13.94
N ILE A 214 23.34 -2.60 14.70
CA ILE A 214 23.60 -2.80 16.14
C ILE A 214 23.97 -4.23 16.52
N GLY A 215 24.07 -5.12 15.52
CA GLY A 215 24.43 -6.52 15.69
C GLY A 215 23.42 -7.32 16.51
N VAL A 216 23.76 -8.57 16.81
CA VAL A 216 22.87 -9.47 17.55
C VAL A 216 22.62 -9.00 18.99
N ILE A 217 23.61 -8.35 19.62
CA ILE A 217 23.48 -7.85 21.00
C ILE A 217 22.46 -6.71 21.07
N GLY A 218 22.63 -5.69 20.22
CA GLY A 218 21.70 -4.57 20.16
C GLY A 218 20.31 -5.00 19.72
N PHE A 219 20.23 -5.86 18.69
CA PHE A 219 18.95 -6.37 18.19
C PHE A 219 18.21 -7.17 19.27
N GLY A 220 18.94 -8.01 20.03
CA GLY A 220 18.39 -8.75 21.17
C GLY A 220 17.88 -7.83 22.29
N ALA A 221 18.60 -6.75 22.60
CA ALA A 221 18.15 -5.77 23.59
C ALA A 221 16.86 -5.06 23.15
N VAL A 222 16.75 -4.67 21.87
CA VAL A 222 15.53 -4.06 21.31
C VAL A 222 14.36 -5.04 21.36
N LEU A 223 14.58 -6.31 21.01
CA LEU A 223 13.55 -7.34 21.13
C LEU A 223 13.11 -7.55 22.58
N PHE A 224 14.05 -7.61 23.53
CA PHE A 224 13.74 -7.77 24.94
C PHE A 224 12.84 -6.64 25.44
N VAL A 225 13.19 -5.38 25.16
CA VAL A 225 12.38 -4.20 25.54
C VAL A 225 11.01 -4.24 24.88
N ALA A 226 10.93 -4.57 23.59
CA ALA A 226 9.68 -4.65 22.87
C ALA A 226 8.74 -5.73 23.43
N LEU A 227 9.29 -6.87 23.85
CA LEU A 227 8.54 -7.97 24.44
C LEU A 227 8.17 -7.72 25.90
N SER A 228 9.04 -7.07 26.68
CA SER A 228 8.73 -6.73 28.07
C SER A 228 7.59 -5.73 28.20
N GLY A 229 7.35 -4.89 27.19
CA GLY A 229 6.22 -3.94 27.17
C GLY A 229 4.88 -4.56 26.76
N LEU A 230 4.82 -5.86 26.47
CA LEU A 230 3.58 -6.58 26.14
C LEU A 230 2.94 -7.27 27.36
N TRP A 231 3.63 -7.29 28.49
CA TRP A 231 3.19 -7.87 29.77
C TRP A 231 2.96 -6.76 30.79
#